data_AF-A0A2E3V8E7-F1
#
_entry.id   AF-A0A2E3V8E7-F1
#
_cell.length_a   1.000
_cell.length_b   1.000
_cell.length_c   1.000
_cell.angle_alpha   90.00
_cell.angle_beta   90.00
_cell.angle_gamma   90.00
#
_symmetry.space_group_name_H-M   'P 1'
#
loop_
_entity.id
_entity.type
_entity.pdbx_description
1 polymer ?
#
loop_
_entity_poly.entity_id
_entity_poly.type
_entity_poly.pdbx_seq_one_letter_code
_entity_poly.pdbx_strand_id
1 'polypeptide(L)'
;MKPFIVADDFGLCEKHDKIIIELVKKKKVNAISVLVHGELSRKRVNEVRKMRDYLSIGLHLNLTMVLPKIQPLGSIETLIIKSLLGSLNTREIKKKIVLQIREFENIFGTLPDFIDGHEH
;
A
#
# COMPACT_ATOMS: atom_id res chain seq x y z
N MET A 1 -20.29 15.89 -3.56
CA MET A 1 -18.99 15.22 -3.76
C MET A 1 -19.09 13.81 -3.18
N LYS A 2 -18.70 12.77 -3.91
CA LYS A 2 -18.71 11.39 -3.36
C LYS A 2 -17.48 11.23 -2.46
N PRO A 3 -17.59 10.65 -1.25
CA PRO A 3 -16.43 10.44 -0.39
C PRO A 3 -15.42 9.48 -1.03
N PHE A 4 -14.14 9.66 -0.70
CA PHE A 4 -13.08 8.72 -1.02
C PHE A 4 -12.97 7.72 0.13
N ILE A 5 -13.40 6.48 -0.12
CA ILE A 5 -13.46 5.39 0.86
C ILE A 5 -12.44 4.36 0.41
N VAL A 6 -11.31 4.34 1.12
CA VAL A 6 -10.18 3.45 0.87
C VAL A 6 -10.31 2.19 1.73
N ALA A 7 -10.04 1.03 1.15
CA ALA A 7 -9.74 -0.17 1.90
C ALA A 7 -8.22 -0.39 1.92
N ASP A 8 -7.64 -0.39 3.12
CA ASP A 8 -6.21 -0.53 3.32
C ASP A 8 -5.74 -1.97 3.26
N ASP A 9 -4.41 -2.14 3.23
CA ASP A 9 -3.71 -3.43 3.36
C ASP A 9 -3.99 -4.46 2.25
N PHE A 10 -4.37 -4.02 1.04
CA PHE A 10 -4.43 -4.93 -0.10
C PHE A 10 -3.03 -5.49 -0.41
N GLY A 11 -2.90 -6.81 -0.45
CA GLY A 11 -1.64 -7.51 -0.53
C GLY A 11 -1.15 -8.06 0.80
N LEU A 12 -1.83 -7.83 1.93
CA LEU A 12 -1.44 -8.40 3.23
C LEU A 12 -1.51 -9.93 3.22
N CYS A 13 -2.65 -10.50 2.81
CA CYS A 13 -2.83 -11.94 2.63
C CYS A 13 -4.03 -12.25 1.73
N GLU A 14 -4.15 -13.50 1.27
CA GLU A 14 -5.25 -13.90 0.37
C GLU A 14 -6.65 -13.66 0.95
N LYS A 15 -6.82 -13.87 2.27
CA LYS A 15 -8.12 -13.69 2.94
C LYS A 15 -8.53 -12.20 2.96
N HIS A 16 -7.59 -11.29 3.25
CA HIS A 16 -7.83 -9.86 3.24
C HIS A 16 -8.24 -9.38 1.85
N ASP A 17 -7.46 -9.73 0.83
CA ASP A 17 -7.70 -9.29 -0.54
C ASP A 17 -9.04 -9.76 -1.09
N LYS A 18 -9.48 -10.98 -0.74
CA LYS A 18 -10.81 -11.49 -1.12
C LYS A 18 -11.92 -10.58 -0.59
N ILE A 19 -11.85 -10.20 0.68
CA ILE A 19 -12.85 -9.32 1.30
C ILE A 19 -12.82 -7.93 0.65
N ILE A 20 -11.65 -7.37 0.43
CA ILE A 20 -11.49 -6.06 -0.22
C ILE A 20 -12.09 -6.09 -1.64
N ILE A 21 -11.78 -7.12 -2.44
CA ILE A 21 -12.35 -7.30 -3.79
C ILE A 21 -13.87 -7.40 -3.73
N GLU A 22 -14.44 -8.10 -2.75
CA GLU A 22 -15.89 -8.16 -2.57
C GLU A 22 -16.50 -6.79 -2.25
N LEU A 23 -15.86 -5.99 -1.38
CA LEU A 23 -16.29 -4.64 -1.06
C LEU A 23 -16.26 -3.72 -2.28
N VAL A 24 -15.23 -3.83 -3.11
CA VAL A 24 -15.11 -3.10 -4.39
C VAL A 24 -16.24 -3.51 -5.34
N LYS A 25 -16.48 -4.82 -5.54
CA LYS A 25 -17.57 -5.33 -6.40
C LYS A 25 -18.95 -4.88 -5.94
N LYS A 26 -19.16 -4.83 -4.62
CA LYS A 26 -20.39 -4.31 -3.99
C LYS A 26 -20.44 -2.77 -3.94
N LYS A 27 -19.44 -2.08 -4.51
CA LYS A 27 -19.30 -0.61 -4.55
C LYS A 27 -19.37 0.05 -3.16
N LYS A 28 -18.92 -0.66 -2.12
CA LYS A 28 -18.83 -0.16 -0.74
C LYS A 28 -17.60 0.71 -0.50
N VAL A 29 -16.54 0.44 -1.25
CA VAL A 29 -15.32 1.25 -1.33
C VAL A 29 -15.09 1.67 -2.77
N ASN A 30 -14.38 2.76 -2.99
CA ASN A 30 -14.00 3.26 -4.31
C ASN A 30 -12.49 3.45 -4.47
N ALA A 31 -11.72 3.05 -3.46
CA ALA A 31 -10.27 3.03 -3.50
C ALA A 31 -9.71 1.83 -2.70
N ILE A 32 -8.51 1.39 -3.08
CA ILE A 32 -7.68 0.45 -2.31
C ILE A 32 -6.27 0.99 -2.22
N SER A 33 -5.58 0.73 -1.10
CA SER A 33 -4.15 0.99 -0.96
C SER A 33 -3.39 -0.34 -0.86
N VAL A 34 -2.27 -0.44 -1.57
CA VAL A 34 -1.58 -1.71 -1.84
C VAL A 34 -0.23 -1.80 -1.13
N LEU A 35 -0.03 -2.86 -0.33
CA LEU A 35 1.26 -3.28 0.20
C LEU A 35 2.04 -4.05 -0.88
N VAL A 36 2.81 -3.33 -1.70
CA VAL A 36 3.49 -3.89 -2.90
C VAL A 36 4.49 -5.01 -2.63
N HIS A 37 5.03 -5.07 -1.42
CA HIS A 37 5.97 -6.11 -0.98
C HIS A 37 5.32 -7.24 -0.18
N GLY A 38 3.99 -7.23 -0.07
CA GLY A 38 3.17 -8.25 0.58
C GLY A 38 2.98 -9.52 -0.27
N GLU A 39 2.01 -10.33 0.12
CA GLU A 39 1.59 -11.57 -0.55
C GLU A 39 0.70 -11.31 -1.76
N LEU A 40 1.14 -10.49 -2.71
CA LEU A 40 0.38 -10.22 -3.94
C LEU A 40 0.44 -11.41 -4.91
N SER A 41 -0.69 -11.72 -5.55
CA SER A 41 -0.75 -12.69 -6.65
C SER A 41 -1.18 -12.04 -7.96
N ARG A 42 -0.62 -12.52 -9.08
CA ARG A 42 -0.94 -12.00 -10.42
C ARG A 42 -2.44 -12.04 -10.72
N LYS A 43 -3.16 -13.05 -10.21
CA LYS A 43 -4.61 -13.17 -10.34
C LYS A 43 -5.34 -12.00 -9.67
N ARG A 44 -5.04 -11.72 -8.39
CA ARG A 44 -5.66 -10.64 -7.60
C ARG A 44 -5.33 -9.25 -8.17
N VAL A 45 -4.07 -9.03 -8.54
CA VAL A 45 -3.64 -7.79 -9.21
C VAL A 45 -4.42 -7.57 -10.50
N ASN A 46 -4.52 -8.58 -11.37
CA ASN A 46 -5.27 -8.48 -12.61
C ASN A 46 -6.77 -8.23 -12.39
N GLU A 47 -7.33 -8.78 -11.31
CA GLU A 47 -8.74 -8.59 -10.96
C GLU A 47 -9.04 -7.13 -10.60
N VAL A 48 -8.25 -6.51 -9.71
CA VAL A 48 -8.44 -5.09 -9.37
C VAL A 48 -8.09 -4.15 -10.52
N ARG A 49 -7.10 -4.50 -11.37
CA ARG A 49 -6.75 -3.72 -12.57
C ARG A 49 -7.92 -3.59 -13.54
N LYS A 50 -8.76 -4.63 -13.68
CA LYS A 50 -9.97 -4.60 -14.53
C LYS A 50 -11.07 -3.68 -13.99
N MET A 51 -10.95 -3.23 -12.74
CA MET A 51 -11.94 -2.37 -12.08
C MET A 51 -11.53 -0.89 -12.05
N ARG A 52 -10.40 -0.53 -12.69
CA ARG A 52 -9.84 0.83 -12.68
C ARG A 52 -10.81 1.92 -13.19
N ASP A 53 -11.82 1.57 -13.98
CA ASP A 53 -12.86 2.50 -14.42
C ASP A 53 -13.67 3.12 -13.26
N TYR A 54 -13.72 2.43 -12.11
CA TYR A 54 -14.48 2.88 -10.93
C TYR A 54 -13.74 2.67 -9.60
N LEU A 55 -12.46 2.29 -9.65
CA LEU A 55 -11.61 2.01 -8.49
C LEU A 55 -10.28 2.74 -8.62
N SER A 56 -9.96 3.59 -7.65
CA SER A 56 -8.61 4.13 -7.47
C SER A 56 -7.71 3.11 -6.78
N ILE A 57 -6.48 2.95 -7.27
CA ILE A 57 -5.50 2.00 -6.72
C ILE A 57 -4.26 2.79 -6.31
N GLY A 58 -4.05 2.90 -5.00
CA GLY A 58 -2.95 3.62 -4.38
C GLY A 58 -1.86 2.70 -3.83
N LEU A 59 -0.73 3.30 -3.48
CA LEU A 59 0.36 2.65 -2.76
C LEU A 59 0.15 2.83 -1.25
N HIS A 60 0.12 1.73 -0.51
CA HIS A 60 0.18 1.74 0.96
C HIS A 60 1.64 1.64 1.38
N LEU A 61 2.27 2.77 1.69
CA LEU A 61 3.68 2.79 2.07
C LEU A 61 3.88 2.05 3.38
N ASN A 62 4.80 1.09 3.39
CA ASN A 62 5.18 0.39 4.60
C ASN A 62 6.61 0.75 5.02
N LEU A 63 6.77 1.21 6.27
CA LEU A 63 8.07 1.43 6.91
C LEU A 63 8.21 0.65 8.23
N THR A 64 7.15 0.04 8.75
CA THR A 64 7.08 -0.48 10.14
C THR A 64 6.77 -1.97 10.24
N MET A 65 6.04 -2.53 9.27
CA MET A 65 5.69 -3.95 9.22
C MET A 65 6.74 -4.79 8.48
N VAL A 66 6.97 -6.02 8.94
CA VAL A 66 7.73 -7.03 8.20
C VAL A 66 6.86 -7.62 7.10
N LEU A 67 7.33 -7.57 5.86
CA LEU A 67 6.67 -8.16 4.71
C LEU A 67 7.65 -9.08 3.94
N PRO A 68 7.14 -10.02 3.11
CA PRO A 68 7.96 -11.01 2.43
C PRO A 68 9.17 -10.47 1.66
N LYS A 69 9.05 -9.27 1.06
CA LYS A 69 10.08 -8.68 0.20
C LYS A 69 10.72 -7.40 0.75
N ILE A 70 10.37 -6.97 1.97
CA ILE A 70 10.94 -5.75 2.56
C ILE A 70 10.98 -5.83 4.09
N GLN A 71 12.13 -5.48 4.65
CA GLN A 71 12.29 -5.26 6.09
C GLN A 71 11.83 -3.85 6.45
N PRO A 72 11.26 -3.63 7.65
CA PRO A 72 10.93 -2.29 8.13
C PRO A 72 12.17 -1.49 8.50
N LEU A 73 12.01 -0.19 8.74
CA LEU A 73 13.05 0.68 9.33
C LEU A 73 13.08 0.63 10.86
N GLY A 74 12.02 0.13 11.46
CA GLY A 74 11.81 0.06 12.91
C GLY A 74 10.30 0.05 13.19
N SER A 75 9.92 -0.18 14.45
CA SER A 75 8.53 -0.04 14.85
C SER A 75 8.05 1.41 14.74
N ILE A 76 6.74 1.63 14.73
CA ILE A 76 6.15 2.97 14.72
C ILE A 76 6.66 3.82 15.89
N GLU A 77 6.77 3.26 17.10
CA GLU A 77 7.28 3.97 18.28
C GLU A 77 8.73 4.42 18.07
N THR A 78 9.55 3.55 17.49
CA THR A 78 10.96 3.86 17.19
C THR A 78 11.06 5.01 16.19
N LEU A 79 10.22 5.02 15.16
CA LEU A 79 10.22 6.07 14.15
C LEU A 79 9.70 7.40 14.72
N ILE A 80 8.66 7.37 15.56
CA ILE A 80 8.15 8.56 16.25
C ILE A 80 9.25 9.17 17.14
N ILE A 81 9.92 8.37 17.98
CA ILE A 81 11.00 8.86 18.84
C ILE A 81 12.13 9.47 18.02
N LYS A 82 12.58 8.79 16.95
CA LYS A 82 13.63 9.32 16.07
C LYS A 82 13.21 10.62 15.38
N SER A 83 11.93 10.74 15.01
CA SER A 83 11.36 11.97 14.41
C SER A 83 11.43 13.13 15.40
N LEU A 84 10.95 12.93 16.63
CA LEU A 84 10.98 13.94 17.69
C LEU A 84 12.40 14.36 18.07
N LEU A 85 13.35 13.43 17.99
CA LEU A 85 14.79 13.71 18.22
C LEU A 85 15.52 14.27 17.00
N GLY A 86 14.86 14.42 15.84
CA GLY A 86 15.50 14.87 14.60
C GLY A 86 16.57 13.91 14.06
N SER A 87 16.52 12.63 14.45
CA SER A 87 17.54 11.61 14.15
C SER A 87 17.10 10.58 13.10
N LEU A 88 16.04 10.87 12.35
CA LEU A 88 15.60 10.03 11.24
C LEU A 88 16.67 9.94 10.14
N ASN A 89 16.94 8.73 9.67
CA ASN A 89 17.75 8.52 8.47
C ASN A 89 16.92 8.83 7.22
N THR A 90 16.81 10.12 6.88
CA THR A 90 16.00 10.60 5.74
C THR A 90 16.43 10.01 4.41
N ARG A 91 17.74 9.73 4.24
CA ARG A 91 18.28 9.08 3.04
C ARG A 91 17.72 7.67 2.88
N GLU A 92 17.65 6.91 3.96
CA GLU A 92 17.14 5.54 3.94
C GLU A 92 15.62 5.49 3.78
N ILE A 93 14.89 6.39 4.44
CA ILE A 93 13.43 6.58 4.24
C ILE A 93 13.14 6.86 2.77
N LYS A 94 13.82 7.86 2.17
CA LYS A 94 13.64 8.21 0.74
C LYS A 94 13.93 7.02 -0.16
N LYS A 95 15.00 6.26 0.12
CA LYS A 95 15.35 5.05 -0.64
C LYS A 95 14.21 4.02 -0.59
N LYS A 96 13.64 3.74 0.59
CA LYS A 96 12.54 2.78 0.72
C LYS A 96 11.24 3.24 0.07
N ILE A 97 10.90 4.52 0.16
CA ILE A 97 9.74 5.09 -0.54
C ILE A 97 9.89 4.90 -2.05
N VAL A 98 11.04 5.28 -2.61
CA VAL A 98 11.31 5.13 -4.06
C VAL A 98 11.25 3.66 -4.51
N LEU A 99 11.77 2.73 -3.70
CA LEU A 99 11.69 1.30 -4.01
C LEU A 99 10.24 0.81 -4.08
N GLN A 100 9.39 1.24 -3.14
CA GLN A 100 7.97 0.87 -3.12
C GLN A 100 7.19 1.47 -4.30
N ILE A 101 7.46 2.73 -4.67
CA ILE A 101 6.84 3.35 -5.85
C ILE A 101 7.24 2.61 -7.13
N ARG A 102 8.51 2.24 -7.28
CA ARG A 102 8.98 1.47 -8.43
C ARG A 102 8.36 0.08 -8.49
N GLU A 103 8.24 -0.60 -7.36
CA GLU A 103 7.60 -1.91 -7.32
C GLU A 103 6.10 -1.81 -7.66
N PHE A 104 5.42 -0.74 -7.21
CA PHE A 104 4.06 -0.46 -7.62
C PHE A 104 3.95 -0.34 -9.15
N GLU A 105 4.80 0.49 -9.75
CA GLU A 105 4.83 0.71 -11.20
C GLU A 105 5.11 -0.60 -11.95
N ASN A 106 6.04 -1.43 -11.47
CA ASN A 106 6.32 -2.75 -12.04
C ASN A 106 5.09 -3.69 -12.01
N ILE A 107 4.32 -3.67 -10.92
CA ILE A 107 3.17 -4.58 -10.72
C ILE A 107 1.95 -4.11 -11.53
N PHE A 108 1.66 -2.80 -11.51
CA PHE A 108 0.43 -2.25 -12.08
C PHE A 108 0.60 -1.65 -13.48
N GLY A 109 1.84 -1.35 -13.90
CA GLY A 109 2.18 -0.70 -15.17
C GLY A 109 1.89 0.81 -15.19
N THR A 110 1.55 1.40 -14.05
CA THR A 110 1.26 2.82 -13.87
C THR A 110 1.76 3.28 -12.51
N LEU A 111 1.94 4.59 -12.33
CA LEU A 111 2.08 5.17 -10.99
C LEU A 111 0.82 4.95 -10.14
N PRO A 112 0.93 5.01 -8.80
CA PRO A 112 -0.23 4.91 -7.92
C PRO A 112 -1.12 6.15 -8.05
N ASP A 113 -2.44 5.95 -7.95
CA ASP A 113 -3.42 7.05 -8.04
C ASP A 113 -3.35 7.97 -6.80
N PHE A 114 -2.91 7.42 -5.67
CA PHE A 114 -2.65 8.12 -4.42
C PHE A 114 -1.63 7.34 -3.58
N ILE A 115 -1.11 7.96 -2.52
CA ILE A 115 -0.18 7.33 -1.59
C ILE A 115 -0.66 7.62 -0.17
N ASP A 116 -0.75 6.59 0.65
CA ASP A 116 -0.95 6.66 2.10
C ASP A 116 0.11 5.79 2.81
N GLY A 117 0.01 5.65 4.13
CA GLY A 117 1.00 4.95 4.96
C GLY A 117 0.37 3.97 5.92
N HIS A 118 0.96 2.78 6.01
CA HIS A 118 0.67 1.81 7.05
C HIS A 118 1.04 2.37 8.42
N GLU A 119 0.13 2.27 9.38
CA GLU A 119 0.20 2.92 10.71
C GLU A 119 0.26 4.47 10.71
N HIS A 120 -0.05 5.10 9.57
CA HIS A 120 -0.12 6.56 9.36
C HIS A 120 1.16 7.32 9.79
#